data_AF-A0A645J4C0-F1
#
_entry.id   AF-A0A645J4C0-F1
#
_cell.length_a   1.000
_cell.length_b   1.000
_cell.length_c   1.000
_cell.angle_alpha   90.00
_cell.angle_beta   90.00
_cell.angle_gamma   90.00
#
_symmetry.space_group_name_H-M   'P 1'
#
loop_
_entity.id
_entity.type
_entity.pdbx_description
1 polymer ?
#
loop_
_entity_poly.entity_id
_entity_poly.type
_entity_poly.pdbx_seq_one_letter_code
_entity_poly.pdbx_strand_id
1 'polypeptide(L)'
;MDWLPYLRQLSMRPRALKYTGIYDMMPGTMKKYLEGCSLTEVGRVLKTLTELTNRTGFESAVNTVNQAIYYDAKDADSLKNPYRRLYSNAPELPPMPLNPGIPQMKQMSANLIAYDAFLERKGGAAHA
;
A
#
# COMPACT_ATOMS: atom_id res chain seq x y z
N MET A 1 -4.43 17.53 -16.80
CA MET A 1 -3.10 18.03 -16.37
C MET A 1 -2.09 16.94 -16.65
N ASP A 2 -0.97 17.27 -17.29
CA ASP A 2 0.12 16.32 -17.46
C ASP A 2 0.99 16.31 -16.19
N TRP A 3 0.82 15.27 -15.38
CA TRP A 3 1.47 15.12 -14.07
C TRP A 3 2.90 14.57 -14.15
N LEU A 4 3.25 13.95 -15.29
CA LEU A 4 4.48 13.21 -15.48
C LEU A 4 5.75 14.07 -15.33
N PRO A 5 5.86 15.27 -15.95
CA PRO A 5 7.05 16.12 -15.77
C PRO A 5 7.24 16.56 -14.32
N TYR A 6 6.14 16.86 -13.63
CA TYR A 6 6.17 17.31 -12.23
C TYR A 6 6.57 16.19 -11.28
N LEU A 7 5.99 15.00 -11.42
CA LEU A 7 6.36 13.84 -10.61
C LEU A 7 7.83 13.47 -10.81
N ARG A 8 8.33 13.57 -12.04
CA ARG A 8 9.75 13.34 -12.35
C ARG A 8 10.65 14.34 -11.65
N GLN A 9 10.31 15.62 -11.66
CA GLN A 9 11.05 16.66 -10.95
C GLN A 9 11.02 16.45 -9.43
N LEU A 10 9.85 16.12 -8.88
CA LEU A 10 9.66 15.87 -7.45
C LEU A 10 10.41 14.61 -6.98
N SER A 11 10.52 13.58 -7.82
CA SER A 11 11.29 12.38 -7.50
C SER A 11 12.78 12.65 -7.29
N MET A 12 13.32 13.68 -7.94
CA MET A 12 14.73 14.09 -7.81
C MET A 12 14.96 14.97 -6.57
N ARG A 13 13.98 15.78 -6.19
CA ARG A 13 14.07 16.67 -5.00
C ARG A 13 12.82 16.53 -4.11
N PRO A 14 12.66 15.40 -3.39
CA PRO A 14 11.46 15.13 -2.60
C PRO A 14 11.23 16.13 -1.46
N ARG A 15 12.30 16.76 -0.95
CA ARG A 15 12.21 17.79 0.10
C ARG A 15 11.49 19.06 -0.34
N ALA A 16 11.48 19.37 -1.62
CA ALA A 16 10.82 20.55 -2.15
C ALA A 16 9.30 20.38 -2.26
N LEU A 17 8.78 19.15 -2.15
CA LEU A 17 7.38 18.80 -2.41
C LEU A 17 6.40 19.76 -1.75
N LYS A 18 6.48 19.95 -0.43
CA LYS A 18 5.55 20.79 0.35
C LYS A 18 5.57 22.28 0.00
N TYR A 19 6.63 22.74 -0.67
CA TYR A 19 6.84 24.14 -1.02
C TYR A 19 6.52 24.43 -2.49
N THR A 20 6.03 23.44 -3.23
CA THR A 20 5.65 23.59 -4.64
C THR A 20 4.14 23.78 -4.77
N GLY A 21 3.69 24.71 -5.61
CA GLY A 21 2.25 24.87 -5.90
C GLY A 21 1.61 23.65 -6.56
N ILE A 22 2.41 22.74 -7.12
CA ILE A 22 1.93 21.44 -7.62
C ILE A 22 1.44 20.54 -6.49
N TYR A 23 2.03 20.64 -5.29
CA TYR A 23 1.53 19.91 -4.14
C TYR A 23 0.09 20.31 -3.86
N ASP A 24 -0.25 21.60 -3.88
CA ASP A 24 -1.62 22.06 -3.61
C ASP A 24 -2.64 21.50 -4.61
N MET A 25 -2.25 21.36 -5.88
CA MET A 25 -3.08 20.75 -6.93
C MET A 25 -3.21 19.23 -6.83
N MET A 26 -2.35 18.55 -6.05
CA MET A 26 -2.32 17.09 -5.96
C MET A 26 -3.57 16.55 -5.24
N PRO A 27 -4.13 15.39 -5.67
CA PRO A 27 -5.26 14.76 -4.98
C PRO A 27 -4.96 14.52 -3.49
N GLY A 28 -5.96 14.79 -2.64
CA GLY A 28 -5.81 14.70 -1.19
C GLY A 28 -5.40 13.31 -0.68
N THR A 29 -5.83 12.24 -1.37
CA THR A 29 -5.43 10.86 -1.03
C THR A 29 -3.94 10.64 -1.22
N MET A 30 -3.36 11.19 -2.29
CA MET A 30 -1.93 11.11 -2.56
C MET A 30 -1.11 11.94 -1.57
N LYS A 31 -1.61 13.11 -1.18
CA LYS A 31 -0.99 13.92 -0.09
C LYS A 31 -0.94 13.13 1.21
N LYS A 32 -2.08 12.55 1.63
CA LYS A 32 -2.19 11.75 2.85
C LYS A 32 -1.22 10.56 2.84
N TYR A 33 -1.08 9.91 1.69
CA TYR A 33 -0.11 8.83 1.52
C TYR A 33 1.33 9.30 1.71
N LEU A 34 1.71 10.39 1.03
CA LEU A 34 3.06 10.95 1.08
C LEU A 34 3.42 11.51 2.47
N GLU A 35 2.45 12.00 3.23
CA GLU A 35 2.64 12.44 4.62
C GLU A 35 2.87 11.25 5.58
N GLY A 36 2.34 10.07 5.26
CA GLY A 36 2.57 8.84 6.01
C GLY A 36 3.91 8.15 5.69
N CYS A 37 4.57 8.53 4.60
CA CYS A 37 5.86 7.98 4.20
C CYS A 37 7.03 8.68 4.89
N SER A 38 8.10 7.93 5.18
CA SER A 38 9.34 8.50 5.69
C SER A 38 10.05 9.35 4.63
N LEU A 39 10.83 10.35 5.04
CA LEU A 39 11.50 11.28 4.12
C LEU A 39 12.43 10.56 3.11
N THR A 40 13.00 9.43 3.52
CA THR A 40 13.86 8.57 2.69
C THR A 40 13.06 7.78 1.65
N GLU A 41 11.83 7.37 2.00
CA GLU A 41 10.95 6.60 1.11
C GLU A 41 10.13 7.49 0.17
N VAL A 42 9.80 8.73 0.56
CA VAL A 42 9.05 9.68 -0.29
C VAL A 42 9.66 9.81 -1.69
N GLY A 43 11.00 9.90 -1.80
CA GLY A 43 11.67 9.96 -3.11
C GLY A 43 11.49 8.67 -3.94
N ARG A 44 11.57 7.50 -3.30
CA ARG A 44 11.38 6.20 -3.96
C ARG A 44 9.93 5.97 -4.38
N VAL A 45 9.00 6.38 -3.52
CA VAL A 45 7.55 6.38 -3.78
C VAL A 45 7.24 7.28 -4.97
N LEU A 46 7.74 8.51 -5.00
CA LEU A 46 7.54 9.44 -6.13
C LEU A 46 8.12 8.90 -7.44
N LYS A 47 9.30 8.25 -7.38
CA LYS A 47 9.90 7.59 -8.55
C LYS A 47 9.01 6.44 -9.05
N THR A 48 8.49 5.63 -8.13
CA THR A 48 7.57 4.54 -8.46
C THR A 48 6.27 5.09 -9.05
N LEU A 49 5.67 6.11 -8.44
CA LEU A 49 4.48 6.79 -8.97
C LEU A 49 4.70 7.37 -10.37
N THR A 50 5.88 7.91 -10.65
CA THR A 50 6.24 8.39 -11.99
C THR A 50 6.24 7.24 -13.00
N GLU A 51 6.83 6.09 -12.63
CA GLU A 51 6.84 4.90 -13.47
C GLU A 51 5.43 4.34 -13.70
N LEU A 52 4.59 4.27 -12.68
CA LEU A 52 3.20 3.80 -12.78
C LEU A 52 2.36 4.74 -13.66
N THR A 53 2.53 6.05 -13.45
CA THR A 53 1.85 7.10 -14.23
C THR A 53 2.24 7.04 -15.71
N ASN A 54 3.52 6.78 -16.01
CA ASN A 54 4.00 6.64 -17.38
C ASN A 54 3.42 5.40 -18.10
N ARG A 55 3.06 4.34 -17.38
CA ARG A 55 2.53 3.10 -17.96
C ARG A 55 1.03 3.11 -18.19
N THR A 56 0.27 3.62 -17.23
CA THR A 56 -1.21 3.48 -17.19
C THR A 56 -1.95 4.79 -17.03
N GLY A 57 -1.22 5.89 -16.82
CA GLY A 57 -1.80 7.20 -16.55
C GLY A 57 -1.89 7.53 -15.06
N PHE A 58 -2.17 8.81 -14.79
CA PHE A 58 -2.16 9.35 -13.43
C PHE A 58 -3.33 8.84 -12.57
N GLU A 59 -4.52 8.68 -13.16
CA GLU A 59 -5.69 8.18 -12.44
C GLU A 59 -5.47 6.77 -11.88
N SER A 60 -4.84 5.89 -12.69
CA SER A 60 -4.47 4.55 -12.26
C SER A 60 -3.48 4.54 -11.10
N ALA A 61 -2.53 5.48 -11.09
CA ALA A 61 -1.59 5.67 -9.98
C ALA A 61 -2.31 6.15 -8.71
N VAL A 62 -3.26 7.07 -8.82
CA VAL A 62 -4.09 7.51 -7.66
C VAL A 62 -4.92 6.37 -7.10
N ASN A 63 -5.54 5.55 -7.95
CA ASN A 63 -6.29 4.38 -7.50
C ASN A 63 -5.41 3.35 -6.78
N THR A 64 -4.18 3.15 -7.28
CA THR A 64 -3.18 2.31 -6.60
C THR A 64 -2.86 2.83 -5.19
N VAL A 65 -2.71 4.15 -5.05
CA VAL A 65 -2.45 4.79 -3.76
C VAL A 65 -3.63 4.63 -2.80
N ASN A 66 -4.87 4.77 -3.26
CA ASN A 66 -6.06 4.52 -2.44
C ASN A 66 -6.05 3.10 -1.85
N GLN A 67 -5.67 2.12 -2.67
CA GLN A 67 -5.55 0.73 -2.23
C GLN A 67 -4.36 0.52 -1.27
N ALA A 68 -3.25 1.22 -1.48
CA ALA A 68 -2.11 1.17 -0.56
C ALA A 68 -2.44 1.75 0.82
N ILE A 69 -3.26 2.81 0.88
CA ILE A 69 -3.76 3.37 2.15
C ILE A 69 -4.62 2.35 2.89
N TYR A 70 -5.48 1.60 2.19
CA TYR A 70 -6.31 0.55 2.80
C TYR A 70 -5.48 -0.54 3.47
N TYR A 71 -4.31 -0.87 2.89
CA TYR A 71 -3.38 -1.86 3.43
C TYR A 71 -2.33 -1.27 4.39
N ASP A 72 -2.41 0.02 4.76
CA ASP A 72 -1.41 0.77 5.52
C ASP A 72 0.05 0.62 4.99
N ALA A 73 0.19 0.50 3.68
CA ALA A 73 1.47 0.22 3.03
C ALA A 73 2.30 1.48 2.81
N LYS A 74 3.36 1.71 3.59
CA LYS A 74 4.14 2.97 3.57
C LYS A 74 5.41 2.95 2.71
N ASP A 75 5.68 1.84 2.03
CA ASP A 75 6.93 1.62 1.30
C ASP A 75 6.72 1.59 -0.23
N ALA A 76 7.77 2.00 -0.96
CA ALA A 76 7.74 2.02 -2.42
C ALA A 76 7.52 0.63 -3.06
N ASP A 77 8.09 -0.42 -2.46
CA ASP A 77 7.92 -1.78 -2.98
C ASP A 77 6.52 -2.34 -2.67
N SER A 78 5.97 -2.01 -1.50
CA SER A 78 4.61 -2.35 -1.12
C SER A 78 3.58 -1.67 -2.03
N LEU A 79 3.85 -0.46 -2.54
CA LEU A 79 3.01 0.24 -3.52
C LEU A 79 2.93 -0.48 -4.89
N LYS A 80 4.00 -1.19 -5.29
CA LYS A 80 4.02 -1.94 -6.56
C LYS A 80 3.08 -3.14 -6.54
N ASN A 81 2.78 -3.70 -5.38
CA ASN A 81 1.96 -4.90 -5.27
C ASN A 81 0.48 -4.64 -5.64
N PRO A 82 -0.21 -3.62 -5.10
CA PRO A 82 -1.54 -3.24 -5.55
C PRO A 82 -1.57 -2.91 -7.04
N TYR A 83 -0.54 -2.23 -7.56
CA TYR A 83 -0.45 -1.91 -8.98
C TYR A 83 -0.37 -3.18 -9.85
N ARG A 84 0.50 -4.13 -9.48
CA ARG A 84 0.59 -5.42 -10.16
C ARG A 84 -0.75 -6.14 -10.11
N ARG A 85 -1.44 -6.16 -8.97
CA ARG A 85 -2.75 -6.82 -8.87
C ARG A 85 -3.79 -6.20 -9.81
N LEU A 86 -3.83 -4.87 -9.92
CA LEU A 86 -4.86 -4.16 -10.68
C LEU A 86 -4.57 -4.09 -12.18
N TYR A 87 -3.29 -4.01 -12.56
CA TYR A 87 -2.89 -3.66 -13.93
C TYR A 87 -1.86 -4.63 -14.52
N SER A 88 -1.50 -5.71 -13.83
CA SER A 88 -0.69 -6.75 -14.49
C SER A 88 -1.56 -7.48 -15.51
N ASN A 89 -1.00 -7.67 -16.71
CA ASN A 89 -1.55 -8.57 -17.72
C ASN A 89 -1.34 -10.05 -17.34
N ALA A 90 -1.15 -10.35 -16.05
CA ALA A 90 -0.97 -11.72 -15.60
C ALA A 90 -2.34 -12.41 -15.62
N PRO A 91 -2.51 -13.51 -16.36
CA PRO A 91 -3.77 -14.24 -16.36
C PRO A 91 -4.05 -14.76 -14.95
N GLU A 92 -5.28 -14.55 -14.46
CA GLU A 92 -5.72 -15.19 -13.23
C GLU A 92 -5.67 -16.70 -13.42
N LEU A 93 -4.79 -17.37 -12.69
CA LEU A 93 -4.67 -18.81 -12.76
C LEU A 93 -5.94 -19.43 -12.15
N PRO A 94 -6.53 -20.45 -12.79
CA PRO A 94 -7.67 -21.14 -12.22
C PRO A 94 -7.28 -21.76 -10.87
N PRO A 95 -8.22 -21.84 -9.91
CA PRO A 95 -7.98 -22.51 -8.64
C PRO A 95 -7.47 -23.93 -8.89
N MET A 96 -6.40 -24.31 -8.19
CA MET A 96 -5.87 -25.66 -8.29
C MET A 96 -6.95 -26.66 -7.84
N PRO A 97 -7.29 -27.68 -8.65
CA PRO A 97 -8.24 -28.69 -8.22
C PRO A 97 -7.69 -29.40 -6.98
N LEU A 98 -8.47 -29.41 -5.91
CA LEU A 98 -8.12 -30.13 -4.69
C LEU A 98 -8.21 -31.63 -4.96
N ASN A 99 -7.16 -32.37 -4.63
CA ASN A 99 -7.18 -33.82 -4.75
C ASN A 99 -8.23 -34.40 -3.79
N PRO A 100 -9.01 -35.43 -4.20
CA PRO A 100 -10.01 -36.07 -3.35
C PRO A 100 -9.41 -36.79 -2.12
N GLY A 101 -8.09 -36.97 -2.08
CA GLY A 101 -7.38 -37.50 -0.91
C GLY A 101 -7.07 -36.47 0.18
N ILE A 102 -7.45 -35.20 0.02
CA ILE A 102 -7.27 -34.18 1.05
C ILE A 102 -8.41 -34.32 2.07
N PRO A 103 -8.12 -34.67 3.34
CA PRO A 103 -9.16 -34.78 4.36
C PRO A 103 -9.78 -33.40 4.60
N GLN A 104 -11.10 -33.32 4.54
CA GLN A 104 -11.84 -32.11 4.93
C GLN A 104 -11.74 -31.93 6.44
N MET A 105 -10.77 -31.12 6.87
CA MET A 105 -10.64 -30.76 8.28
C MET A 105 -11.79 -29.84 8.67
N LYS A 106 -12.52 -30.20 9.74
CA LYS A 106 -13.47 -29.27 10.36
C LYS A 106 -12.68 -28.08 10.89
N GLN A 107 -13.16 -26.87 10.62
CA GLN A 107 -12.54 -25.66 11.15
C GLN A 107 -12.53 -25.74 12.68
N MET A 108 -11.33 -25.74 13.27
CA MET A 108 -11.17 -25.76 14.71
C MET A 108 -11.74 -24.46 15.27
N SER A 109 -12.68 -24.56 16.21
CA SER A 109 -13.18 -23.39 16.92
C SER A 109 -12.05 -22.83 17.79
N ALA A 110 -11.56 -21.64 17.46
CA ALA A 110 -10.59 -20.94 18.30
C ALA A 110 -11.27 -20.52 19.61
N ASN A 111 -10.77 -21.02 20.75
CA ASN A 111 -11.19 -20.52 22.05
C ASN A 111 -10.31 -19.32 22.43
N LEU A 112 -10.75 -18.12 22.07
CA LEU A 112 -10.04 -16.87 22.35
C LEU A 112 -10.02 -16.52 23.84
N ILE A 113 -10.99 -17.00 24.61
CA ILE A 113 -11.11 -16.74 26.06
C ILE A 113 -9.90 -17.28 26.83
N ALA A 114 -9.36 -18.43 26.41
CA ALA A 114 -8.17 -19.02 27.02
C ALA A 114 -6.91 -18.15 26.78
N TYR A 115 -6.85 -17.44 25.65
CA TYR A 115 -5.77 -16.51 25.36
C TYR A 115 -5.90 -15.22 26.17
N ASP A 116 -7.11 -14.66 26.27
CA ASP A 116 -7.38 -13.46 27.07
C ASP A 116 -7.00 -13.68 28.55
N ALA A 117 -7.44 -14.80 29.14
CA ALA A 117 -7.09 -15.17 30.51
C ALA A 117 -5.58 -15.39 30.73
N PHE A 118 -4.86 -15.83 29.70
CA PHE A 118 -3.41 -15.98 29.75
C PHE A 118 -2.69 -14.63 29.69
N LEU A 119 -3.16 -13.72 28.84
CA LEU A 119 -2.59 -12.37 28.68
C LEU A 119 -2.83 -11.51 29.93
N GLU A 120 -4.02 -11.56 30.52
CA GLU A 120 -4.33 -10.88 31.79
C GLU A 120 -3.39 -11.30 32.93
N ARG A 121 -2.93 -12.56 32.92
CA ARG A 121 -2.05 -13.10 33.97
C ARG A 121 -0.60 -12.64 33.89
N LYS A 122 -0.13 -12.08 32.75
CA LYS A 122 1.30 -11.73 32.55
C LYS A 122 1.58 -10.43 31.77
N GLY A 123 0.60 -9.67 31.31
CA GLY A 123 0.88 -8.53 30.42
C GLY A 123 -0.16 -7.42 30.49
N GLY A 124 -0.22 -6.72 31.61
CA GLY A 124 -1.01 -5.51 31.79
C GLY A 124 -0.41 -4.60 32.85
N ALA A 125 0.88 -4.29 32.76
CA ALA A 125 1.37 -3.09 33.43
C ALA A 125 0.70 -1.91 32.73
N ALA A 126 -0.24 -1.29 33.44
CA ALA A 126 -0.92 -0.08 33.04
C ALA A 126 0.11 0.99 32.63
N HIS A 127 0.14 1.32 31.35
CA HIS A 127 0.67 2.60 30.91
C HIS A 127 -0.51 3.55 30.80
N ALA A 128 -0.66 4.35 31.86
CA ALA A 128 -1.40 5.62 31.88
C ALA A 128 -0.64 6.69 31.10
#